data_AF-A0A7V2WEK8-F1
#
_entry.id   AF-A0A7V2WEK8-F1
#
_cell.length_a   1.000
_cell.length_b   1.000
_cell.length_c   1.000
_cell.angle_alpha   90.00
_cell.angle_beta   90.00
_cell.angle_gamma   90.00
#
_symmetry.space_group_name_H-M   'P 1'
#
loop_
_entity.id
_entity.type
_entity.pdbx_description
1 polymer ?
#
loop_
_entity_poly.entity_id
_entity_poly.type
_entity_poly.pdbx_seq_one_letter_code
_entity_poly.pdbx_strand_id
1 'polypeptide(L)'
;EAIKQAVAAGLGLGIVSLHTLQQELALKQVKVLHIEKMPIMRIWYIVHHQQKQLSPAMIRFKEFVIQNTQRIWRDKYPQLEHLL
;
A
#
# COMPACT_ATOMS: atom_id res chain seq x y z
N GLU A 1 3.23 13.67 0.23
CA GLU A 1 2.47 14.67 -0.56
C GLU A 1 3.32 15.37 -1.62
N ALA A 2 4.38 16.10 -1.25
CA ALA A 2 5.21 16.87 -2.19
C ALA A 2 5.67 16.08 -3.44
N ILE A 3 6.14 14.83 -3.28
CA ILE A 3 6.57 13.99 -4.41
C ILE A 3 5.42 13.74 -5.41
N LYS A 4 4.21 13.45 -4.92
CA LYS A 4 3.06 13.18 -5.79
C LYS A 4 2.67 14.42 -6.58
N GLN A 5 2.64 15.58 -5.92
CA GLN A 5 2.32 16.86 -6.55
C GLN A 5 3.38 17.26 -7.59
N ALA A 6 4.66 17.07 -7.29
CA ALA A 6 5.73 17.36 -8.25
C ALA A 6 5.65 16.48 -9.50
N VAL A 7 5.39 15.18 -9.34
CA VAL A 7 5.20 14.25 -10.47
C VAL A 7 3.95 14.62 -11.27
N ALA A 8 2.82 14.91 -10.62
CA ALA A 8 1.58 15.32 -11.29
C ALA A 8 1.73 16.65 -12.05
N ALA A 9 2.60 17.54 -11.56
CA ALA A 9 2.96 18.80 -12.23
C ALA A 9 4.00 18.63 -13.35
N GLY A 10 4.42 17.39 -13.66
CA GLY A 10 5.38 17.10 -14.74
C GLY A 10 6.84 17.40 -14.38
N LEU A 11 7.17 17.55 -13.10
CA LEU A 11 8.54 17.89 -12.66
C LEU A 11 9.50 16.69 -12.63
N GLY A 12 9.04 15.48 -12.96
CA GLY A 12 9.89 14.29 -13.07
C GLY A 12 9.21 13.00 -12.62
N LEU A 13 10.01 12.07 -12.10
CA LEU A 13 9.60 10.75 -11.62
C LEU A 13 9.72 10.65 -10.09
N GLY A 14 8.91 9.81 -9.47
CA GLY A 14 8.95 9.56 -8.03
C GLY A 14 8.81 8.09 -7.70
N ILE A 15 9.47 7.65 -6.62
CA ILE A 15 9.29 6.33 -6.03
C ILE A 15 8.48 6.50 -4.76
N VAL A 16 7.30 5.91 -4.72
CA VAL A 16 6.41 5.96 -3.56
C VAL A 16 5.76 4.60 -3.35
N SER A 17 5.22 4.38 -2.16
CA SER A 17 4.40 3.20 -1.89
C SER A 17 3.11 3.24 -2.70
N LEU A 18 2.74 2.12 -3.32
CA LEU A 18 1.47 1.97 -4.04
C LEU A 18 0.26 2.31 -3.16
N HIS A 19 0.37 2.08 -1.84
CA HIS A 19 -0.67 2.41 -0.87
C HIS A 19 -1.00 3.92 -0.80
N THR A 20 -0.16 4.79 -1.37
CA THR A 20 -0.29 6.25 -1.30
C THR A 20 -0.87 6.89 -2.57
N LEU A 21 -1.10 6.09 -3.63
CA LEU A 21 -1.44 6.56 -4.98
C LEU A 21 -2.92 6.41 -5.35
N GLN A 22 -3.80 6.05 -4.40
CA GLN A 22 -5.19 5.73 -4.69
C GLN A 22 -5.93 6.83 -5.45
N GLN A 23 -5.84 8.07 -4.98
CA GLN A 23 -6.56 9.21 -5.55
C GLN A 23 -5.96 9.62 -6.90
N GLU A 24 -4.63 9.68 -6.98
CA GLU A 24 -3.92 10.11 -8.18
C GLU A 24 -4.12 9.13 -9.35
N LEU A 25 -4.21 7.83 -9.06
CA LEU A 25 -4.57 6.81 -10.05
C LEU A 25 -6.02 6.92 -10.48
N ALA A 26 -6.96 7.12 -9.54
CA ALA A 26 -8.37 7.29 -9.85
C ALA A 26 -8.64 8.55 -10.71
N LEU A 27 -7.92 9.64 -10.43
CA LEU A 27 -7.98 10.90 -11.17
C LEU A 27 -7.09 10.92 -12.43
N LYS A 28 -6.36 9.83 -12.70
CA LYS A 28 -5.40 9.71 -13.82
C LYS A 28 -4.34 10.82 -13.86
N GLN A 29 -3.97 11.37 -12.70
CA GLN A 29 -2.96 12.42 -12.55
C GLN A 29 -1.54 11.88 -12.65
N VAL A 30 -1.35 10.60 -12.35
CA VAL A 30 -0.07 9.90 -12.46
C VAL A 30 -0.28 8.51 -13.08
N LYS A 31 0.79 7.95 -13.63
CA LYS A 31 0.82 6.58 -14.17
C LYS A 31 1.95 5.79 -13.53
N VAL A 32 1.68 4.54 -13.15
CA VAL A 32 2.73 3.61 -12.69
C VAL A 32 3.55 3.15 -13.90
N LEU A 33 4.87 3.24 -13.80
CA LEU A 33 5.79 2.77 -14.84
C LEU A 33 6.21 1.33 -14.55
N HIS A 34 6.22 0.49 -15.57
CA HIS A 34 6.75 -0.87 -15.50
C HIS A 34 8.24 -0.83 -15.87
N ILE A 35 9.10 -0.96 -14.87
CA ILE A 35 10.56 -0.91 -15.02
C ILE A 35 11.20 -2.11 -14.33
N GLU A 36 12.40 -2.48 -14.79
CA GLU A 36 13.18 -3.55 -14.17
C GLU A 36 13.41 -3.27 -12.67
N LYS A 37 13.38 -4.33 -11.86
CA LYS A 37 13.59 -4.30 -10.40
C LYS A 37 12.49 -3.54 -9.62
N MET A 38 11.32 -3.35 -10.22
CA MET A 38 10.10 -2.87 -9.54
C MET A 38 8.97 -3.90 -9.65
N PRO A 39 8.06 -3.97 -8.66
CA PRO A 39 8.02 -3.18 -7.44
C PRO A 39 9.08 -3.58 -6.40
N ILE A 40 9.47 -2.63 -5.53
CA ILE A 40 10.27 -2.96 -4.34
C ILE A 40 9.34 -3.53 -3.28
N MET A 41 9.46 -4.84 -3.04
CA MET A 41 8.65 -5.53 -2.04
C MET A 41 8.99 -5.06 -0.63
N ARG A 42 7.94 -4.71 0.13
CA ARG A 42 8.03 -4.28 1.54
C ARG A 42 7.09 -5.13 2.37
N ILE A 43 7.56 -5.58 3.53
CA ILE A 43 6.78 -6.37 4.47
C ILE A 43 6.26 -5.44 5.57
N TRP A 44 4.96 -5.51 5.82
CA TRP A 44 4.32 -4.85 6.96
C TRP A 44 4.23 -5.82 8.13
N TYR A 45 4.46 -5.31 9.34
CA TYR A 45 4.43 -6.10 10.57
C TYR A 45 3.40 -5.55 11.53
N ILE A 46 2.65 -6.44 12.18
CA ILE A 46 1.86 -6.11 13.36
C ILE A 46 2.76 -6.32 14.57
N VAL A 47 3.04 -5.25 15.31
CA VAL A 47 3.93 -5.28 16.47
C VAL A 47 3.16 -4.94 17.73
N HIS A 48 3.40 -5.68 18.81
CA HIS A 48 2.91 -5.36 20.15
C HIS A 48 3.99 -5.66 21.19
N HIS A 49 3.86 -5.08 22.38
CA HIS A 49 4.78 -5.35 23.48
C HIS A 49 4.68 -6.82 23.89
N GLN A 50 5.83 -7.49 24.03
CA GLN A 50 5.89 -8.93 24.33
C GLN A 50 5.24 -9.29 25.67
N GLN A 51 5.40 -8.43 26.67
CA GLN A 51 4.85 -8.68 28.02
C GLN A 51 3.38 -8.29 28.16
N LYS A 52 2.77 -7.66 27.14
CA LYS A 52 1.34 -7.30 27.21
C LYS A 52 0.50 -8.49 26.76
N GLN A 53 -0.42 -8.91 27.63
CA GLN A 53 -1.50 -9.80 27.22
C GLN A 53 -2.42 -9.05 26.26
N LEU A 54 -2.73 -9.69 25.13
CA LEU A 54 -3.63 -9.13 24.15
C LEU A 54 -5.06 -9.23 24.66
N SER A 55 -5.79 -8.11 24.63
CA SER A 55 -7.22 -8.14 24.89
C SER A 55 -7.94 -8.99 23.82
N PRO A 56 -9.12 -9.55 24.12
CA PRO A 56 -9.92 -10.26 23.12
C PRO A 56 -10.12 -9.45 21.84
N ALA A 57 -10.35 -8.13 21.96
CA ALA A 57 -10.48 -7.23 20.81
C ALA A 57 -9.18 -7.16 19.98
N MET A 58 -8.00 -7.11 20.61
CA MET A 58 -6.71 -7.08 19.92
C MET A 58 -6.43 -8.40 19.18
N ILE A 59 -6.79 -9.53 19.78
CA ILE A 59 -6.66 -10.85 19.14
C ILE A 59 -7.53 -10.88 17.88
N ARG A 60 -8.81 -10.51 18.00
CA ARG A 60 -9.74 -10.44 16.86
C ARG A 60 -9.27 -9.48 15.77
N PHE A 61 -8.74 -8.32 16.15
CA PHE A 61 -8.17 -7.37 15.19
C PHE A 61 -6.97 -7.96 14.44
N LYS A 62 -6.02 -8.57 15.16
CA LYS A 62 -4.85 -9.23 14.54
C LYS A 62 -5.28 -10.33 13.57
N GLU A 63 -6.20 -11.21 13.97
CA GLU A 63 -6.77 -12.26 13.13
C GLU A 63 -7.40 -11.66 11.87
N PHE A 64 -8.25 -10.64 12.04
CA PHE A 64 -8.90 -9.94 10.94
C PHE A 64 -7.88 -9.38 9.94
N VAL A 65 -6.86 -8.65 10.41
CA VAL A 65 -5.85 -8.06 9.53
C VAL A 65 -5.13 -9.15 8.74
N ILE A 66 -4.66 -10.21 9.41
CA ILE A 66 -3.91 -11.29 8.74
C ILE A 66 -4.79 -12.01 7.70
N GLN A 67 -6.05 -12.30 8.01
CA GLN A 67 -6.95 -13.02 7.12
C GLN A 67 -7.46 -12.18 5.94
N ASN A 68 -7.58 -10.85 6.11
CA ASN A 68 -8.27 -10.01 5.15
C ASN A 68 -7.35 -9.09 4.32
N THR A 69 -6.08 -8.89 4.70
CA THR A 69 -5.20 -7.91 4.03
C THR A 69 -5.09 -8.13 2.53
N GLN A 70 -4.90 -9.37 2.08
CA GLN A 70 -4.75 -9.65 0.64
C GLN A 70 -6.04 -9.38 -0.14
N ARG A 71 -7.19 -9.74 0.44
CA ARG A 71 -8.51 -9.49 -0.16
C ARG A 71 -8.79 -7.99 -0.23
N ILE A 72 -8.61 -7.27 0.88
CA ILE A 72 -8.79 -5.81 0.94
C ILE A 72 -7.90 -5.11 -0.09
N TRP A 73 -6.66 -5.57 -0.26
CA TRP A 73 -5.75 -4.99 -1.25
C TRP A 73 -6.25 -5.18 -2.68
N ARG A 74 -6.62 -6.40 -3.06
CA ARG A 74 -7.18 -6.70 -4.40
C ARG A 74 -8.45 -5.91 -4.68
N ASP A 75 -9.38 -5.90 -3.73
CA ASP A 75 -10.65 -5.19 -3.85
C ASP A 75 -10.42 -3.67 -4.04
N LYS A 76 -9.36 -3.13 -3.42
CA LYS A 76 -9.06 -1.70 -3.44
C LYS A 76 -8.25 -1.26 -4.67
N TYR A 77 -7.41 -2.14 -5.22
CA TYR A 77 -6.50 -1.81 -6.32
C TYR A 77 -6.51 -2.88 -7.43
N PRO A 78 -7.67 -3.16 -8.06
CA PRO A 78 -7.76 -4.21 -9.08
C PRO A 78 -6.83 -3.96 -10.28
N GLN A 79 -6.66 -2.69 -10.68
CA GLN A 79 -5.79 -2.32 -11.78
C GLN A 79 -4.30 -2.55 -11.52
N LEU A 80 -3.89 -2.79 -10.26
CA LEU A 80 -2.50 -3.03 -9.88
C LEU A 80 -2.22 -4.51 -9.58
N GLU A 81 -3.17 -5.41 -9.77
CA GLU A 81 -3.00 -6.83 -9.46
C GLU A 81 -1.86 -7.47 -10.25
N HIS A 82 -1.64 -7.04 -11.50
CA HIS A 82 -0.54 -7.51 -12.35
C HIS A 82 0.87 -7.15 -11.85
N LEU A 83 0.99 -6.33 -10.80
CA LEU A 83 2.27 -5.94 -10.21
C LEU A 83 2.67 -6.80 -9.01
N LEU A 84 1.83 -7.74 -8.57
CA LEU A 84 2.05 -8.65 -7.45
C LEU A 84 2.06 -10.12 -7.91
#